data_AF-A0A535SSX2-F1
#
_entry.id   AF-A0A535SSX2-F1
#
_cell.length_a   1.000
_cell.length_b   1.000
_cell.length_c   1.000
_cell.angle_alpha   90.00
_cell.angle_beta   90.00
_cell.angle_gamma   90.00
#
_symmetry.space_group_name_H-M   'P 1'
#
loop_
_entity.id
_entity.type
_entity.pdbx_description
1 polymer ?
#
loop_
_entity_poly.entity_id
_entity_poly.type
_entity_poly.pdbx_seq_one_letter_code
_entity_poly.pdbx_strand_id
1 'polypeptide(L)'
;MPVYGILEKQITWYEASLSLQERRGRGHFSTPPRLVEHILDACGYTPDSDLRATRVLDPACGSGNFLAAAAHRLVSFVTRTGLPKEECAALVQRNLWGFDPDPVSCFLSEMQLSAAVTPSVGSVDTSMPITVAATRWHIHQADGLALQWPEPCVDL
;
A
#
# COMPACT_ATOMS: atom_id res chain seq x y z
N MET A 1 -2.58 -22.20 0.18
CA MET A 1 -1.95 -21.20 -0.70
C MET A 1 -1.83 -19.91 0.11
N PRO A 2 -0.67 -19.26 0.20
CA PRO A 2 -0.56 -18.00 0.93
C PRO A 2 -1.49 -16.96 0.28
N VAL A 3 -2.11 -16.11 1.10
CA VAL A 3 -3.04 -15.03 0.69
C VAL A 3 -2.50 -14.23 -0.50
N TYR A 4 -1.18 -14.01 -0.53
CA TYR A 4 -0.43 -13.37 -1.60
C TYR A 4 -0.71 -13.93 -3.01
N GLY A 5 -0.73 -15.26 -3.17
CA GLY A 5 -0.90 -15.88 -4.49
C GLY A 5 -2.33 -15.82 -5.04
N ILE A 6 -3.32 -15.51 -4.20
CA ILE A 6 -4.70 -15.27 -4.64
C ILE A 6 -4.87 -13.82 -5.07
N LEU A 7 -4.27 -12.88 -4.34
CA LEU A 7 -4.30 -11.46 -4.65
C LEU A 7 -3.59 -11.13 -5.98
N GLU A 8 -2.40 -11.67 -6.20
CA GLU A 8 -1.67 -11.49 -7.47
C GLU A 8 -2.51 -11.97 -8.66
N LYS A 9 -3.24 -13.07 -8.50
CA LYS A 9 -4.17 -13.55 -9.53
C LYS A 9 -5.30 -12.56 -9.75
N GLN A 10 -5.95 -12.07 -8.70
CA GLN A 10 -7.05 -11.11 -8.81
C GLN A 10 -6.61 -9.82 -9.51
N ILE A 11 -5.44 -9.29 -9.16
CA ILE A 11 -4.85 -8.09 -9.80
C ILE A 11 -4.57 -8.38 -11.29
N THR A 12 -3.90 -9.49 -11.59
CA THR A 12 -3.58 -9.88 -12.96
C THR A 12 -4.85 -10.07 -13.80
N TRP A 13 -5.88 -10.71 -13.22
CA TRP A 13 -7.18 -10.88 -13.87
C TRP A 13 -7.87 -9.55 -14.14
N TYR A 14 -7.84 -8.62 -13.18
CA TYR A 14 -8.42 -7.29 -13.37
C TYR A 14 -7.72 -6.52 -14.48
N GLU A 15 -6.39 -6.44 -14.44
CA GLU A 15 -5.58 -5.77 -15.47
C GLU A 15 -5.79 -6.40 -16.87
N ALA A 16 -5.91 -7.72 -16.94
CA ALA A 16 -6.14 -8.46 -18.20
C ALA A 16 -7.58 -8.33 -18.73
N SER A 17 -8.55 -8.03 -17.86
CA SER A 17 -9.95 -7.85 -18.26
C SER A 17 -10.19 -6.53 -19.01
N LEU A 18 -9.32 -5.54 -18.84
CA LEU A 18 -9.42 -4.25 -19.50
C LEU A 18 -8.88 -4.29 -20.93
N SER A 19 -9.63 -3.74 -21.88
CA SER A 19 -9.15 -3.58 -23.26
C SER A 19 -7.94 -2.64 -23.33
N LEU A 20 -7.14 -2.75 -24.40
CA LEU A 20 -6.01 -1.84 -24.60
C LEU A 20 -6.43 -0.36 -24.69
N GLN A 21 -7.62 -0.08 -25.25
CA GLN A 21 -8.16 1.28 -25.31
C GLN A 21 -8.50 1.81 -23.92
N GLU A 22 -9.15 1.00 -23.07
CA GLU A 22 -9.46 1.37 -21.69
C GLU A 22 -8.18 1.58 -20.87
N ARG A 23 -7.20 0.69 -21.01
CA ARG A 23 -5.91 0.81 -20.31
C ARG A 23 -5.18 2.09 -20.69
N ARG A 24 -5.16 2.44 -21.98
CA ARG A 24 -4.55 3.70 -22.45
C ARG A 24 -5.32 4.93 -21.99
N GLY A 25 -6.64 4.91 -22.08
CA GLY A 25 -7.49 6.03 -21.67
C GLY A 25 -7.42 6.32 -20.18
N ARG A 26 -7.21 5.30 -19.35
CA ARG A 26 -7.14 5.41 -17.89
C ARG A 26 -5.72 5.39 -17.31
N GLY A 27 -4.70 5.16 -18.13
CA GLY A 27 -3.33 4.97 -17.63
C GLY A 27 -3.12 3.68 -16.82
N HIS A 28 -3.93 2.64 -17.04
CA HIS A 28 -3.92 1.41 -16.24
C HIS A 28 -2.75 0.47 -16.63
N PHE A 29 -1.56 0.82 -16.14
CA PHE A 29 -0.32 0.07 -16.33
C PHE A 29 0.39 -0.12 -14.98
N SER A 30 0.50 -1.38 -14.57
CA SER A 30 1.18 -1.76 -13.34
C SER A 30 2.66 -1.38 -13.38
N THR A 31 3.14 -0.73 -12.32
CA THR A 31 4.58 -0.46 -12.16
C THR A 31 5.29 -1.75 -11.76
N PRO A 32 6.32 -2.23 -12.52
CA PRO A 32 7.04 -3.45 -12.18
C PRO A 32 7.70 -3.36 -10.79
N PRO A 33 7.74 -4.45 -10.00
CA PRO A 33 8.27 -4.42 -8.63
C PRO A 33 9.68 -3.84 -8.51
N ARG A 34 10.58 -4.18 -9.44
CA ARG A 34 11.94 -3.62 -9.45
C ARG A 34 11.97 -2.10 -9.59
N LEU A 35 11.05 -1.53 -10.38
CA LEU A 35 10.97 -0.09 -10.56
C LEU A 35 10.39 0.59 -9.31
N VAL A 36 9.41 -0.04 -8.66
CA VAL A 36 8.88 0.41 -7.36
C VAL A 36 9.99 0.53 -6.31
N GLU A 37 10.77 -0.54 -6.13
CA GLU A 37 11.87 -0.55 -5.15
C GLU A 37 12.90 0.55 -5.44
N HIS A 38 13.33 0.71 -6.70
CA HIS A 38 14.28 1.75 -7.07
C HIS A 38 13.76 3.17 -6.81
N ILE A 39 12.47 3.43 -7.05
CA ILE A 39 11.88 4.74 -6.81
C ILE A 39 11.78 5.02 -5.30
N LEU A 40 11.37 4.03 -4.50
CA LEU A 40 11.35 4.17 -3.04
C LEU A 40 12.75 4.45 -2.48
N ASP A 41 13.78 3.80 -3.00
CA ASP A 41 15.18 4.07 -2.65
C ASP A 41 15.60 5.49 -3.03
N ALA A 42 15.27 5.92 -4.24
CA ALA A 42 15.58 7.27 -4.72
C ALA A 42 14.90 8.37 -3.90
N CYS A 43 13.73 8.09 -3.32
CA CYS A 43 13.01 8.98 -2.40
C CYS A 43 13.52 8.90 -0.94
N GLY A 44 14.55 8.11 -0.65
CA GLY A 44 15.10 7.95 0.71
C GLY A 44 14.25 7.08 1.65
N TYR A 45 13.17 6.45 1.15
CA TYR A 45 12.30 5.56 1.91
C TYR A 45 12.93 4.17 2.07
N THR A 46 14.19 4.08 2.48
CA THR A 46 14.98 2.83 2.46
C THR A 46 14.65 1.90 3.64
N PRO A 47 14.93 0.58 3.53
CA PRO A 47 14.73 -0.37 4.64
C PRO A 47 15.50 -0.04 5.93
N ASP A 48 16.61 0.69 5.81
CA ASP A 48 17.50 1.03 6.93
C ASP A 48 17.13 2.36 7.61
N SER A 49 16.37 3.23 6.93
CA SER A 49 15.89 4.51 7.45
C SER A 49 14.97 4.36 8.68
N ASP A 50 14.87 5.41 9.50
CA ASP A 50 13.81 5.51 10.51
C ASP A 50 12.50 5.95 9.82
N LEU A 51 11.56 5.02 9.69
CA LEU A 51 10.32 5.22 8.94
C LEU A 51 9.14 5.64 9.82
N ARG A 52 9.34 5.86 11.14
CA ARG A 52 8.23 6.11 12.08
C ARG A 52 7.43 7.37 11.74
N ALA A 53 8.10 8.43 11.32
CA ALA A 53 7.51 9.73 11.01
C ALA A 53 7.40 10.01 9.51
N THR A 54 7.96 9.14 8.66
CA THR A 54 7.98 9.33 7.21
C THR A 54 6.64 8.91 6.61
N ARG A 55 5.90 9.87 6.06
CA ARG A 55 4.61 9.64 5.41
C ARG A 55 4.82 9.46 3.91
N VAL A 56 4.07 8.53 3.32
CA VAL A 56 4.06 8.25 1.88
C VAL A 56 2.64 8.49 1.38
N LEU A 57 2.55 9.22 0.29
CA LEU A 57 1.32 9.45 -0.45
C LEU A 57 1.52 8.99 -1.89
N ASP A 58 0.67 8.08 -2.34
CA ASP A 58 0.55 7.72 -3.75
C ASP A 58 -0.77 8.28 -4.32
N PRO A 59 -0.74 9.39 -5.09
CA PRO A 59 -1.94 10.08 -5.55
C PRO A 59 -2.63 9.40 -6.75
N ALA A 60 -2.10 8.28 -7.25
CA ALA A 60 -2.67 7.46 -8.31
C ALA A 60 -2.29 5.98 -8.08
N CYS A 61 -2.71 5.45 -6.92
CA CYS A 61 -2.11 4.25 -6.36
C CYS A 61 -2.38 2.96 -7.12
N GLY A 62 -3.36 2.96 -8.03
CA GLY A 62 -3.78 1.78 -8.76
C GLY A 62 -4.07 0.63 -7.81
N SER A 63 -3.60 -0.57 -8.17
CA SER A 63 -3.71 -1.77 -7.34
C SER A 63 -2.80 -1.76 -6.10
N GLY A 64 -1.99 -0.73 -5.87
CA GLY A 64 -1.27 -0.51 -4.61
C GLY A 64 0.18 -0.99 -4.57
N ASN A 65 0.86 -1.21 -5.70
CA ASN A 65 2.22 -1.77 -5.70
C ASN A 65 3.23 -0.95 -4.87
N PHE A 66 3.20 0.39 -4.96
CA PHE A 66 4.06 1.27 -4.16
C PHE A 66 3.74 1.18 -2.66
N LEU A 67 2.45 1.22 -2.31
CA LEU A 67 2.01 1.18 -0.92
C LEU A 67 2.28 -0.19 -0.28
N ALA A 68 2.13 -1.28 -1.03
CA ALA A 68 2.49 -2.62 -0.58
C ALA A 68 4.01 -2.73 -0.29
N ALA A 69 4.86 -2.25 -1.21
CA ALA A 69 6.30 -2.21 -1.00
C ALA A 69 6.70 -1.33 0.20
N ALA A 70 6.08 -0.15 0.34
CA ALA A 70 6.30 0.73 1.49
C ALA A 70 5.87 0.08 2.82
N ALA A 71 4.77 -0.69 2.82
CA ALA A 71 4.31 -1.45 3.98
C ALA A 71 5.29 -2.57 4.35
N HIS A 72 5.85 -3.30 3.38
CA HIS A 72 6.89 -4.30 3.63
C HIS A 72 8.15 -3.70 4.27
N ARG A 73 8.53 -2.49 3.85
CA ARG A 73 9.65 -1.76 4.47
C ARG A 73 9.32 -1.35 5.91
N LEU A 74 8.10 -0.91 6.21
CA LEU A 74 7.64 -0.64 7.60
C LEU A 74 7.62 -1.89 8.47
N VAL A 75 7.11 -3.01 7.95
CA VAL A 75 7.14 -4.32 8.61
C VAL A 75 8.57 -4.73 8.96
N SER A 76 9.48 -4.58 8.00
CA SER A 76 10.90 -4.90 8.16
C SER A 76 11.55 -3.99 9.20
N PHE A 77 11.22 -2.69 9.18
CA PHE A 77 11.66 -1.72 10.17
C PHE A 77 11.21 -2.12 11.59
N VAL A 78 9.91 -2.38 11.80
CA VAL A 78 9.34 -2.82 13.10
C VAL A 78 10.07 -4.04 13.64
N THR A 79 10.28 -5.03 12.76
CA THR A 79 10.97 -6.28 13.11
C THR A 79 12.42 -6.02 13.50
N ARG A 80 13.14 -5.21 12.73
CA ARG A 80 14.56 -4.88 12.96
C ARG A 80 14.77 -4.07 14.23
N THR A 81 13.87 -3.14 14.56
CA THR A 81 13.98 -2.27 15.74
C THR A 81 13.40 -2.89 17.00
N GLY A 82 12.80 -4.09 16.91
CA GLY A 82 12.16 -4.76 18.04
C GLY A 82 10.94 -4.03 18.59
N LEU A 83 10.26 -3.23 17.75
CA LEU A 83 9.00 -2.60 18.15
C LEU A 83 7.91 -3.66 18.28
N PRO A 84 6.88 -3.43 19.13
CA PRO A 84 5.74 -4.33 19.24
C PRO A 84 5.11 -4.57 17.88
N LYS A 85 4.79 -5.83 17.58
CA LYS A 85 4.18 -6.25 16.31
C LYS A 85 2.84 -5.57 16.07
N GLU A 86 2.13 -5.28 17.15
CA GLU A 86 0.85 -4.57 17.18
C GLU A 86 1.00 -3.13 16.68
N GLU A 87 2.19 -2.54 16.80
CA GLU A 87 2.48 -1.19 16.31
C GLU A 87 2.61 -1.14 14.78
N CYS A 88 2.84 -2.28 14.12
CA CYS A 88 3.00 -2.34 12.67
C CYS A 88 1.78 -1.83 11.91
N ALA A 89 0.57 -2.28 12.28
CA ALA A 89 -0.66 -1.83 11.64
C ALA A 89 -0.90 -0.33 11.87
N ALA A 90 -0.60 0.16 13.08
CA ALA A 90 -0.73 1.58 13.41
C ALA A 90 0.26 2.46 12.63
N LEU A 91 1.50 1.99 12.42
CA LEU A 91 2.48 2.70 11.59
C LEU A 91 2.05 2.76 10.13
N VAL A 92 1.61 1.63 9.56
CA VAL A 92 1.10 1.59 8.18
C VAL A 92 -0.11 2.50 8.03
N GLN A 93 -1.08 2.41 8.93
CA GLN A 93 -2.26 3.26 8.92
C GLN A 93 -1.88 4.75 9.01
N ARG A 94 -0.98 5.13 9.93
CA ARG A 94 -0.60 6.54 10.08
C ARG A 94 0.15 7.09 8.86
N ASN A 95 1.02 6.28 8.26
CA ASN A 95 2.03 6.77 7.34
C ASN A 95 1.68 6.58 5.86
N LEU A 96 0.87 5.59 5.49
CA LEU A 96 0.61 5.28 4.07
C LEU A 96 -0.76 5.75 3.63
N TRP A 97 -0.78 6.54 2.55
CA TRP A 97 -1.98 7.14 1.96
C TRP A 97 -2.00 6.86 0.46
N GLY A 98 -3.16 6.47 -0.07
CA GLY A 98 -3.36 6.16 -1.47
C GLY A 98 -4.65 6.76 -2.01
N PHE A 99 -4.59 7.33 -3.20
CA PHE A 99 -5.76 7.84 -3.93
C PHE A 99 -5.82 7.22 -5.32
N ASP A 100 -7.00 6.79 -5.74
CA ASP A 100 -7.23 6.36 -7.12
C ASP A 100 -8.69 6.62 -7.51
N PRO A 101 -9.00 7.07 -8.74
CA PRO A 101 -10.39 7.29 -9.15
C PRO A 101 -11.17 5.98 -9.37
N ASP A 102 -10.47 4.86 -9.62
CA ASP A 102 -11.09 3.56 -9.84
C ASP A 102 -11.32 2.81 -8.52
N PRO A 103 -12.59 2.53 -8.15
CA PRO A 103 -12.91 1.85 -6.90
C PRO A 103 -12.40 0.41 -6.85
N VAL A 104 -12.24 -0.27 -8.00
CA VAL A 104 -11.68 -1.63 -8.03
C VAL A 104 -10.20 -1.62 -7.68
N SER A 105 -9.45 -0.66 -8.23
CA SER A 105 -8.04 -0.42 -7.89
C SER A 105 -7.87 -0.10 -6.41
N CYS A 106 -8.69 0.80 -5.85
CA CYS A 106 -8.70 1.09 -4.41
C CYS A 106 -8.90 -0.17 -3.56
N PHE A 107 -9.89 -0.99 -3.89
CA PHE A 107 -10.15 -2.23 -3.18
C PHE A 107 -8.96 -3.20 -3.24
N LEU A 108 -8.36 -3.39 -4.42
CA LEU A 108 -7.18 -4.25 -4.57
C LEU A 108 -5.97 -3.72 -3.78
N SER A 109 -5.78 -2.40 -3.73
CA SER A 109 -4.75 -1.74 -2.93
C SER A 109 -4.93 -1.99 -1.43
N GLU A 110 -6.14 -1.85 -0.90
CA GLU A 110 -6.46 -2.18 0.50
C GLU A 110 -6.19 -3.66 0.81
N MET A 111 -6.52 -4.57 -0.10
CA MET A 111 -6.23 -5.99 0.06
C MET A 111 -4.72 -6.27 0.07
N GLN A 112 -3.95 -5.64 -0.83
CA GLN A 112 -2.49 -5.78 -0.85
C GLN A 112 -1.85 -5.27 0.45
N LEU A 113 -2.27 -4.10 0.94
CA LEU A 113 -1.80 -3.55 2.22
C LEU A 113 -2.11 -4.48 3.38
N SER A 114 -3.35 -4.97 3.45
CA SER A 114 -3.77 -5.92 4.48
C SER A 114 -2.91 -7.19 4.47
N ALA A 115 -2.63 -7.73 3.29
CA ALA A 115 -1.80 -8.92 3.13
C ALA A 115 -0.33 -8.67 3.47
N ALA A 116 0.20 -7.47 3.22
CA ALA A 116 1.56 -7.10 3.60
C ALA A 116 1.73 -7.02 5.13
N VAL A 117 0.70 -6.55 5.86
CA VAL A 117 0.76 -6.39 7.32
C VAL A 117 0.41 -7.68 8.08
N THR A 118 -0.43 -8.54 7.52
CA THR A 118 -0.95 -9.75 8.20
C THR A 118 0.13 -10.66 8.79
N PRO A 119 1.26 -10.99 8.12
CA PRO A 119 2.31 -11.85 8.68
C PRO A 119 2.98 -11.28 9.94
N SER A 120 2.85 -9.97 10.15
CA SER A 120 3.52 -9.22 11.21
C SER A 120 2.66 -9.06 12.44
N VAL A 121 1.34 -9.25 12.34
CA VAL A 121 0.41 -9.31 13.48
C VAL A 121 0.37 -10.77 13.94
N GLY A 122 0.66 -11.04 15.22
CA GLY A 122 0.89 -12.39 15.75
C GLY A 122 -0.20 -13.43 15.48
N SER A 123 0.13 -14.71 15.75
CA SER A 123 -0.72 -15.89 15.54
C SER A 123 -2.18 -15.68 15.95
N VAL A 124 -3.05 -15.96 14.98
CA VAL A 124 -4.51 -15.85 15.03
C VAL A 124 -5.08 -16.65 16.20
N ASP A 125 -5.53 -15.95 17.24
CA ASP A 125 -6.54 -16.49 18.15
C ASP A 125 -7.91 -16.31 17.47
N THR A 126 -8.48 -17.42 16.99
CA THR A 126 -9.79 -17.48 16.30
C THR A 126 -10.97 -17.03 17.18
N SER A 127 -10.74 -16.70 18.45
CA SER A 127 -11.78 -16.26 19.39
C SER A 127 -11.98 -14.73 19.46
N MET A 128 -11.15 -13.93 18.77
CA MET A 128 -11.26 -12.46 18.76
C MET A 128 -11.55 -11.91 17.35
N PRO A 129 -12.52 -10.98 17.19
CA PRO A 129 -12.82 -10.38 15.90
C PRO A 129 -11.67 -9.47 15.45
N ILE A 130 -10.79 -10.04 14.63
CA ILE A 130 -9.81 -9.46 13.70
C ILE A 130 -9.49 -7.95 13.87
N THR A 131 -8.38 -7.63 14.53
CA THR A 131 -7.85 -6.25 14.64
C THR A 131 -7.41 -5.65 13.30
N VAL A 132 -6.97 -6.49 12.33
CA VAL A 132 -6.66 -6.03 10.96
C VAL A 132 -7.93 -5.70 10.17
N ALA A 133 -9.04 -6.41 10.38
CA ALA A 133 -10.33 -6.10 9.73
C ALA A 133 -10.97 -4.82 10.29
N ALA A 134 -10.58 -4.41 11.51
CA ALA A 134 -10.98 -3.13 12.09
C ALA A 134 -10.08 -1.97 11.63
N THR A 135 -8.90 -2.25 11.07
CA THR A 135 -7.97 -1.21 10.63
C THR A 135 -8.40 -0.68 9.28
N ARG A 136 -8.84 0.58 9.26
CA ARG A 136 -9.20 1.27 8.03
C ARG A 136 -7.95 1.90 7.43
N TRP A 137 -7.50 1.37 6.30
CA TRP A 137 -6.39 1.95 5.53
C TRP A 137 -6.81 3.28 4.90
N HIS A 138 -5.86 4.19 4.71
CA HIS A 138 -6.09 5.46 4.02
C HIS A 138 -5.98 5.31 2.50
N ILE A 139 -6.80 4.40 1.95
CA ILE A 139 -7.01 4.28 0.51
C ILE A 139 -8.36 4.89 0.20
N HIS A 140 -8.38 5.88 -0.69
CA HIS A 140 -9.59 6.63 -0.98
C HIS A 140 -9.85 6.71 -2.47
N GLN A 141 -11.11 6.46 -2.84
CA GLN A 141 -11.57 6.76 -4.18
C GLN A 141 -11.59 8.28 -4.37
N ALA A 142 -10.65 8.80 -5.14
CA ALA A 142 -10.50 10.23 -5.36
C ALA A 142 -9.75 10.52 -6.66
N ASP A 143 -10.02 11.68 -7.26
CA ASP A 143 -9.18 12.23 -8.32
C ASP A 143 -8.07 13.06 -7.68
N GLY A 144 -6.83 12.56 -7.73
CA GLY A 144 -5.65 13.23 -7.18
C GLY A 144 -5.41 14.64 -7.75
N LEU A 145 -5.94 14.94 -8.94
CA LEU A 145 -5.87 16.26 -9.57
C LEU A 145 -6.96 17.23 -9.06
N ALA A 146 -8.06 16.70 -8.52
CA ALA A 146 -9.18 17.50 -8.02
C ALA A 146 -9.06 17.83 -6.52
N LEU A 147 -8.09 17.22 -5.82
CA LEU A 147 -7.85 17.48 -4.41
C LEU A 147 -7.30 18.90 -4.19
N GLN A 148 -7.87 19.61 -3.21
CA GLN A 148 -7.35 20.88 -2.74
C GLN A 148 -6.20 20.62 -1.78
N TRP A 149 -4.99 20.52 -2.33
CA TRP A 149 -3.78 20.43 -1.54
C TRP A 149 -3.54 21.78 -0.84
N PRO A 150 -3.55 21.87 0.51
CA PRO A 150 -2.91 23.01 1.16
C PRO A 150 -1.45 23.06 0.72
N GLU A 151 -0.83 24.25 0.73
CA GLU A 151 0.53 24.51 0.21
C GLU A 151 1.46 23.29 0.33
N PRO A 152 2.09 22.83 -0.77
CA PRO A 152 2.90 21.62 -0.74
C PRO A 152 4.05 21.79 0.26
N CYS A 153 3.96 21.08 1.39
CA CYS A 153 5.05 20.94 2.35
C CYS A 153 6.05 19.97 1.75
N VAL A 154 6.96 20.47 0.92
CA VAL A 154 8.09 19.69 0.43
C VAL A 154 9.24 19.90 1.41
N ASP A 155 9.27 19.10 2.47
CA ASP A 155 10.45 19.01 3.33
C ASP A 155 11.50 18.18 2.58
N LEU A 156 12.30 18.85 1.73
CA LEU A 156 13.51 18.26 1.10
C LEU A 156 14.70 18.33 2.07
#